data_AF-A0A2X1KUC8-F1
#
_entry.id   AF-A0A2X1KUC8-F1
#
_cell.length_a   1.000
_cell.length_b   1.000
_cell.length_c   1.000
_cell.angle_alpha   90.00
_cell.angle_beta   90.00
_cell.angle_gamma   90.00
#
_symmetry.space_group_name_H-M   'P 1'
#
loop_
_entity.id
_entity.type
_entity.pdbx_description
1 polymer ?
#
loop_
_entity_poly.entity_id
_entity_poly.type
_entity_poly.pdbx_seq_one_letter_code
_entity_poly.pdbx_strand_id
1 'polypeptide(L)'
;MVGLDGTGDQTTQTPFTTQTLNNMLSQLGITVPTGTNMQLKNVAAVMVTASLPPFGRQGQTIDVVVSSMGNAKSLRGGTLLMTPLKGVDSQVYALAQGNILVGGAGASAGGSSVQVNQLNGGRITNGAVIERELPSQFGVGNTLNLQLNDEDFSMAQQIADTINRVRGYAAPPR
;
A
#
# COMPACT_ATOMS: atom_id res chain seq x y z
N MET A 1 -4.91 12.51 -1.87
CA MET A 1 -6.26 12.02 -2.20
C MET A 1 -7.18 13.19 -2.46
N VAL A 2 -8.13 13.05 -3.37
CA VAL A 2 -9.11 14.11 -3.71
C VAL A 2 -10.54 13.59 -3.67
N GLY A 3 -11.52 14.50 -3.67
CA GLY A 3 -12.95 14.16 -3.74
C GLY A 3 -13.59 13.84 -2.40
N LEU A 4 -13.03 14.33 -1.29
CA LEU A 4 -13.63 14.20 0.03
C LEU A 4 -14.78 15.19 0.21
N ASP A 5 -15.85 14.77 0.87
CA ASP A 5 -17.06 15.58 1.10
C ASP A 5 -16.92 16.48 2.34
N GLY A 6 -15.98 17.43 2.30
CA GLY A 6 -15.72 18.35 3.41
C GLY A 6 -14.96 17.76 4.61
N THR A 7 -14.50 16.51 4.50
CA THR A 7 -13.80 15.75 5.55
C THR A 7 -12.27 15.68 5.38
N GLY A 8 -11.72 16.40 4.42
CA GLY A 8 -10.29 16.54 4.17
C GLY A 8 -9.53 17.32 5.24
N ASP A 9 -8.25 17.56 4.99
CA ASP A 9 -7.33 18.15 5.95
C ASP A 9 -7.64 19.62 6.24
N GLN A 10 -7.62 19.98 7.53
CA GLN A 10 -7.69 21.38 7.95
C GLN A 10 -6.34 22.06 7.72
N THR A 11 -6.35 23.13 6.92
CA THR A 11 -5.15 23.85 6.48
C THR A 11 -4.45 24.65 7.57
N THR A 12 -5.11 24.90 8.69
CA THR A 12 -4.52 25.53 9.88
C THR A 12 -3.55 24.62 10.64
N GLN A 13 -3.58 23.29 10.43
CA GLN A 13 -2.75 22.34 11.17
C GLN A 13 -1.87 21.43 10.27
N THR A 14 -1.98 21.54 8.94
CA THR A 14 -1.24 20.69 8.00
C THR A 14 -0.60 21.51 6.86
N PRO A 15 0.50 22.24 7.12
CA PRO A 15 1.18 23.05 6.11
C PRO A 15 1.79 22.23 4.95
N PHE A 16 1.94 20.92 5.11
CA PHE A 16 2.50 20.04 4.08
C PHE A 16 1.51 19.76 2.93
N THR A 17 0.20 19.81 3.19
CA THR A 17 -0.86 19.55 2.20
C THR A 17 -1.00 20.71 1.21
N THR A 18 -0.87 21.95 1.71
CA THR A 18 -0.90 23.17 0.88
C THR A 18 0.33 23.28 0.00
N GLN A 19 1.52 22.97 0.54
CA GLN A 19 2.76 22.99 -0.24
C GLN A 19 2.76 21.94 -1.36
N THR A 20 2.28 20.74 -1.07
CA THR A 20 2.20 19.64 -2.05
C THR A 20 1.25 19.98 -3.20
N LEU A 21 0.09 20.59 -2.90
CA LEU A 21 -0.84 21.05 -3.92
C LEU A 21 -0.30 22.20 -4.77
N ASN A 22 0.40 23.16 -4.17
CA ASN A 22 1.06 24.22 -4.93
C ASN A 22 2.10 23.65 -5.90
N ASN A 23 2.88 22.66 -5.46
CA ASN A 23 3.86 21.99 -6.32
C ASN A 23 3.18 21.19 -7.45
N MET A 24 2.08 20.48 -7.17
CA MET A 24 1.29 19.78 -8.19
C MET A 24 0.67 20.74 -9.22
N LEU A 25 0.03 21.82 -8.75
CA LEU A 25 -0.61 22.80 -9.61
C LEU A 25 0.42 23.52 -10.48
N SER A 26 1.59 23.85 -9.92
CA SER A 26 2.73 24.41 -10.67
C SER A 26 3.24 23.45 -11.75
N GLN A 27 3.34 22.14 -11.46
CA GLN A 27 3.70 21.12 -12.45
C GLN A 27 2.65 20.96 -13.58
N LEU A 28 1.39 21.30 -13.30
CA LEU A 28 0.30 21.33 -14.28
C LEU A 28 0.17 22.69 -14.99
N GLY A 29 1.08 23.64 -14.73
CA GLY A 29 1.06 24.98 -15.34
C GLY A 29 0.04 25.96 -14.72
N ILE A 30 -0.54 25.62 -13.57
CA ILE A 30 -1.53 26.42 -12.87
C ILE A 30 -0.83 27.20 -11.76
N THR A 31 -0.73 28.52 -11.90
CA THR A 31 -0.14 29.39 -10.90
C THR A 31 -1.16 29.73 -9.82
N VAL A 32 -0.91 29.30 -8.58
CA VAL A 32 -1.76 29.63 -7.43
C VAL A 32 -1.32 30.98 -6.84
N PRO A 33 -2.21 31.98 -6.70
CA PRO A 33 -1.85 33.27 -6.13
C PRO A 33 -1.37 33.15 -4.67
N THR A 34 -0.29 33.83 -4.32
CA THR A 34 0.22 33.92 -2.95
C THR A 34 -0.81 34.61 -2.05
N GLY A 35 -1.19 33.97 -0.94
CA GLY A 35 -2.21 34.49 -0.01
C GLY A 35 -3.62 33.92 -0.18
N THR A 36 -3.82 33.03 -1.16
CA THR A 36 -5.09 32.29 -1.28
C THR A 36 -5.15 31.24 -0.16
N ASN A 37 -6.01 31.47 0.84
CA ASN A 37 -6.21 30.54 1.94
C ASN A 37 -7.01 29.32 1.42
N MET A 38 -6.33 28.40 0.73
CA MET A 38 -6.95 27.21 0.16
C MET A 38 -7.56 26.39 1.31
N GLN A 39 -8.89 26.37 1.43
CA GLN A 39 -9.56 25.50 2.39
C GLN A 39 -9.64 24.10 1.80
N LEU A 40 -8.67 23.26 2.13
CA LEU A 40 -8.51 21.89 1.62
C LEU A 40 -9.47 20.88 2.25
N LYS A 41 -10.71 21.27 2.53
CA LYS A 41 -11.72 20.37 3.11
C LYS A 41 -12.06 19.18 2.21
N ASN A 42 -11.61 19.17 0.96
CA ASN A 42 -11.89 18.11 -0.02
C ASN A 42 -10.63 17.31 -0.44
N VAL A 43 -9.47 17.57 0.19
CA VAL A 43 -8.19 16.92 -0.09
C VAL A 43 -7.58 16.42 1.21
N ALA A 44 -6.97 15.24 1.18
CA ALA A 44 -6.21 14.71 2.31
C ALA A 44 -4.84 14.19 1.89
N ALA A 45 -3.84 14.44 2.73
CA ALA A 45 -2.57 13.73 2.73
C ALA A 45 -2.78 12.32 3.28
N VAL A 46 -2.36 11.31 2.52
CA VAL A 46 -2.56 9.91 2.89
C VAL A 46 -1.32 9.07 2.65
N MET A 47 -1.16 8.06 3.50
CA MET A 47 -0.16 7.02 3.38
C MET A 47 -0.82 5.80 2.74
N VAL A 48 -0.15 5.22 1.75
CA VAL A 48 -0.62 4.03 1.05
C VAL A 48 0.36 2.91 1.32
N THR A 49 -0.15 1.80 1.86
CA THR A 49 0.63 0.62 2.18
C THR A 49 0.01 -0.58 1.48
N ALA A 50 0.85 -1.41 0.86
CA ALA A 50 0.44 -2.65 0.21
C ALA A 50 1.34 -3.79 0.67
N SER A 51 0.79 -5.01 0.69
CA SER A 51 1.58 -6.21 0.89
C SER A 51 1.79 -6.88 -0.47
N LEU A 52 3.05 -6.98 -0.89
CA LEU A 52 3.41 -7.64 -2.14
C LEU A 52 3.48 -9.16 -1.89
N PRO A 53 2.66 -9.99 -2.56
CA PRO A 53 2.70 -11.42 -2.37
C PRO A 53 4.02 -12.02 -2.89
N PRO A 54 4.47 -13.16 -2.34
CA PRO A 54 5.60 -13.89 -2.90
C PRO A 54 5.25 -14.30 -4.34
N PHE A 55 6.19 -14.13 -5.26
CA PHE A 55 6.00 -14.38 -6.69
C PHE A 55 4.94 -13.51 -7.37
N GLY A 56 4.65 -12.32 -6.82
CA GLY A 56 3.82 -11.32 -7.47
C GLY A 56 4.37 -10.98 -8.87
N ARG A 57 3.53 -11.19 -9.88
CA ARG A 57 3.90 -10.96 -11.29
C ARG A 57 3.53 -9.56 -11.75
N GLN A 58 4.25 -9.05 -12.74
CA GLN A 58 3.88 -7.79 -13.37
C GLN A 58 2.45 -7.88 -13.92
N GLY A 59 1.65 -6.84 -13.69
CA GLY A 59 0.24 -6.77 -14.09
C GLY A 59 -0.75 -7.41 -13.12
N GLN A 60 -0.30 -8.13 -12.09
CA GLN A 60 -1.19 -8.58 -11.02
C GLN A 60 -1.64 -7.41 -10.15
N THR A 61 -2.89 -7.47 -9.70
CA THR A 61 -3.47 -6.49 -8.80
C THR A 61 -3.33 -6.95 -7.35
N ILE A 62 -3.02 -6.02 -6.46
CA ILE A 62 -2.93 -6.24 -5.02
C ILE A 62 -3.80 -5.25 -4.26
N ASP A 63 -4.18 -5.65 -3.04
CA ASP A 63 -4.93 -4.80 -2.14
C ASP A 63 -4.02 -3.74 -1.51
N VAL A 64 -4.57 -2.53 -1.34
CA VAL A 64 -3.87 -1.45 -0.66
C VAL A 64 -4.69 -0.91 0.50
N VAL A 65 -4.01 -0.60 1.58
CA VAL A 65 -4.55 0.08 2.75
C VAL A 65 -4.13 1.54 2.67
N VAL A 66 -5.09 2.43 2.81
CA VAL A 66 -4.90 3.88 2.77
C VAL A 66 -5.25 4.45 4.13
N SER A 67 -4.33 5.19 4.71
CA SER A 67 -4.50 5.83 6.02
C SER A 67 -4.29 7.33 5.90
N SER A 68 -5.13 8.11 6.57
CA SER A 68 -4.94 9.56 6.66
C SER A 68 -3.61 9.86 7.36
N MET A 69 -2.76 10.68 6.74
CA MET A 69 -1.56 11.21 7.39
C MET A 69 -1.85 12.50 8.14
N GLY A 70 -2.85 13.26 7.70
CA GLY A 70 -3.26 14.51 8.33
C GLY A 70 -4.43 14.34 9.29
N ASN A 71 -5.25 15.39 9.39
CA ASN A 71 -6.41 15.49 10.26
C ASN A 71 -7.74 15.33 9.48
N ALA A 72 -7.75 14.51 8.43
CA ALA A 72 -8.96 14.20 7.70
C ALA A 72 -9.95 13.43 8.59
N LYS A 73 -11.18 13.94 8.70
CA LYS A 73 -12.27 13.34 9.50
C LYS A 73 -12.78 12.03 8.91
N SER A 74 -12.69 11.87 7.60
CA SER A 74 -13.07 10.65 6.89
C SER A 74 -12.43 10.60 5.51
N LEU A 75 -12.03 9.40 5.08
CA LEU A 75 -11.58 9.12 3.71
C LEU A 75 -12.70 8.61 2.80
N ARG A 76 -13.94 8.56 3.31
CA ARG A 76 -15.09 8.00 2.59
C ARG A 76 -15.41 8.85 1.36
N GLY A 77 -15.60 8.19 0.22
CA GLY A 77 -15.86 8.86 -1.07
C GLY A 77 -14.61 9.44 -1.74
N GLY A 78 -13.46 9.36 -1.07
CA GLY A 78 -12.20 9.80 -1.62
C GLY A 78 -11.69 8.91 -2.75
N THR A 79 -11.07 9.55 -3.74
CA THR A 79 -10.33 8.86 -4.80
C THR A 79 -8.82 9.07 -4.59
N LEU A 80 -8.11 7.95 -4.52
CA LEU A 80 -6.66 7.90 -4.52
C LEU A 80 -6.17 8.14 -5.95
N LEU A 81 -5.39 9.20 -6.12
CA LEU A 81 -4.66 9.47 -7.35
C LEU A 81 -3.51 8.48 -7.52
N MET A 82 -3.07 8.27 -8.76
CA MET A 82 -1.96 7.37 -9.06
C MET A 82 -0.74 7.67 -8.18
N THR A 83 -0.42 6.71 -7.31
CA THR A 83 0.57 6.81 -6.24
C THR A 83 1.57 5.67 -6.39
N PRO A 84 2.85 5.95 -6.68
CA PRO A 84 3.86 4.90 -6.76
C PRO A 84 4.19 4.35 -5.38
N LEU A 85 4.13 3.03 -5.24
CA LEU A 85 4.52 2.29 -4.05
C LEU A 85 5.98 1.88 -4.18
N LYS A 86 6.79 2.37 -3.25
CA LYS A 86 8.23 2.13 -3.22
C LYS A 86 8.60 1.09 -2.18
N GLY A 87 9.57 0.27 -2.52
CA GLY A 87 10.25 -0.60 -1.57
C GLY A 87 11.23 0.18 -0.69
N VAL A 88 11.84 -0.54 0.25
CA VAL A 88 12.91 -0.01 1.12
C VAL A 88 14.16 0.44 0.36
N ASP A 89 14.34 -0.08 -0.86
CA ASP A 89 15.38 0.27 -1.83
C ASP A 89 15.03 1.52 -2.68
N SER A 90 13.93 2.20 -2.36
CA SER A 90 13.38 3.34 -3.11
C SER A 90 12.97 3.03 -4.55
N GLN A 91 12.93 1.76 -4.96
CA GLN A 91 12.44 1.35 -6.28
C GLN A 91 10.91 1.25 -6.25
N VAL A 92 10.27 1.60 -7.36
CA VAL A 92 8.81 1.46 -7.51
C VAL A 92 8.50 0.00 -7.87
N TYR A 93 7.70 -0.66 -7.03
CA TYR A 93 7.26 -2.04 -7.24
C TYR A 93 5.83 -2.13 -7.74
N ALA A 94 4.99 -1.19 -7.33
CA ALA A 94 3.58 -1.16 -7.71
C ALA A 94 3.06 0.27 -7.85
N LEU A 95 1.97 0.45 -8.60
CA LEU A 95 1.26 1.71 -8.74
C LEU A 95 -0.14 1.55 -8.12
N ALA A 96 -0.44 2.35 -7.11
CA ALA A 96 -1.74 2.35 -6.44
C ALA A 96 -2.65 3.47 -6.97
N GLN A 97 -3.90 3.16 -7.28
CA GLN A 97 -4.94 4.12 -7.63
C GLN A 97 -6.32 3.54 -7.36
N GLY A 98 -7.31 4.42 -7.20
CA GLY A 98 -8.71 4.01 -7.17
C GLY A 98 -9.53 4.64 -6.05
N ASN A 99 -10.78 4.22 -5.99
CA ASN A 99 -11.77 4.67 -5.02
C ASN A 99 -11.64 3.91 -3.71
N ILE A 100 -11.70 4.65 -2.60
CA ILE A 100 -11.48 4.07 -1.27
C ILE A 100 -12.78 3.61 -0.67
N LEU A 101 -12.75 2.38 -0.16
CA LEU A 101 -13.81 1.80 0.61
C LEU A 101 -13.45 1.91 2.09
N VAL A 102 -14.22 2.71 2.83
CA VAL A 102 -14.09 2.87 4.29
C VAL A 102 -15.09 1.94 4.96
N GLY A 103 -14.60 1.04 5.81
CA GLY A 103 -15.45 0.17 6.62
C GLY A 103 -15.92 0.91 7.86
N GLY A 104 -17.19 1.32 7.89
CA GLY A 104 -17.76 1.98 9.07
C GLY A 104 -19.02 2.78 8.74
N ALA A 105 -20.12 2.46 9.43
CA ALA A 105 -21.33 3.26 9.42
C ALA A 105 -21.37 4.06 10.73
N GLY A 106 -21.09 5.37 10.66
CA GLY A 106 -21.38 6.28 11.76
C GLY A 106 -22.87 6.56 11.81
N ALA A 107 -23.64 5.70 12.49
CA ALA A 107 -25.06 5.95 12.74
C ALA A 107 -25.20 6.70 14.07
N SER A 108 -25.51 8.00 14.00
CA SER A 108 -25.97 8.76 15.17
C SER A 108 -27.45 8.43 15.40
N ALA A 109 -27.73 7.47 16.28
CA ALA A 109 -29.06 7.24 16.81
C ALA A 109 -29.07 7.56 18.31
N GLY A 110 -29.89 8.55 18.71
CA GLY A 110 -30.37 8.65 20.09
C GLY A 110 -29.41 9.15 21.18
N GLY A 111 -28.47 10.05 20.88
CA GLY A 111 -27.72 10.78 21.93
C GLY A 111 -26.45 10.12 22.45
N SER A 112 -26.06 8.96 21.91
CA SER A 112 -24.74 8.35 22.16
C SER A 112 -24.01 8.17 20.84
N SER A 113 -22.93 8.93 20.63
CA SER A 113 -22.05 8.78 19.46
C SER A 113 -21.18 7.55 19.66
N VAL A 114 -21.71 6.38 19.31
CA VAL A 114 -20.87 5.18 19.23
C VAL A 114 -20.21 5.21 17.86
N GLN A 115 -19.04 5.85 17.79
CA GLN A 115 -18.21 5.88 16.60
C GLN A 115 -17.56 4.50 16.43
N VAL A 116 -18.32 3.53 15.93
CA VAL A 116 -17.79 2.20 15.60
C VAL A 116 -17.13 2.30 14.23
N ASN A 117 -15.80 2.14 14.25
CA ASN A 117 -14.85 2.09 13.12
C ASN A 117 -14.17 3.40 12.72
N GLN A 118 -12.86 3.27 12.57
CA GLN A 118 -11.84 4.26 12.21
C GLN A 118 -12.12 4.83 10.80
N LEU A 119 -12.92 5.91 10.70
CA LEU A 119 -13.28 6.58 9.43
C LEU A 119 -12.08 7.18 8.66
N ASN A 120 -10.94 7.26 9.34
CA ASN A 120 -9.65 7.82 8.93
C ASN A 120 -8.75 6.80 8.20
N GLY A 121 -9.21 5.56 8.02
CA GLY A 121 -8.55 4.53 7.22
C GLY A 121 -9.52 3.87 6.24
N GLY A 122 -9.01 3.38 5.12
CA GLY A 122 -9.80 2.66 4.12
C GLY A 122 -8.94 1.67 3.36
N ARG A 123 -9.58 0.80 2.59
CA ARG A 123 -8.92 -0.19 1.75
C ARG A 123 -9.41 -0.04 0.32
N ILE A 124 -8.50 -0.24 -0.64
CA ILE A 124 -8.84 -0.37 -2.05
C ILE A 124 -8.49 -1.80 -2.44
N THR A 125 -9.52 -2.61 -2.68
CA THR A 125 -9.34 -3.98 -3.15
C THR A 125 -8.85 -3.96 -4.59
N ASN A 126 -7.80 -4.73 -4.90
CA ASN A 126 -7.13 -4.70 -6.22
C ASN A 126 -6.70 -3.28 -6.66
N GLY A 127 -6.42 -2.40 -5.70
CA GLY A 127 -6.14 -0.99 -5.92
C GLY A 127 -4.71 -0.67 -6.34
N ALA A 128 -3.80 -1.64 -6.36
CA ALA A 128 -2.47 -1.44 -6.92
C ALA A 128 -2.12 -2.49 -7.96
N VAL A 129 -1.40 -2.08 -9.00
CA VAL A 129 -0.88 -2.95 -10.06
C VAL A 129 0.62 -3.10 -9.86
N ILE A 130 1.10 -4.34 -9.87
CA ILE A 130 2.54 -4.64 -9.79
C ILE A 130 3.20 -4.24 -11.11
N GLU A 131 4.17 -3.34 -11.05
CA GLU A 131 4.97 -2.90 -12.20
C GLU A 131 6.30 -3.63 -12.29
N ARG A 132 6.81 -4.11 -11.16
CA ARG A 132 8.10 -4.79 -11.10
C ARG A 132 8.01 -6.03 -10.23
N GLU A 133 8.39 -7.16 -10.81
CA GLU A 133 8.56 -8.41 -10.09
C GLU A 133 9.77 -8.32 -9.16
N LEU A 134 9.67 -8.94 -7.99
CA LEU A 134 10.86 -9.16 -7.17
C LEU A 134 11.78 -10.13 -7.91
N PRO A 135 13.09 -9.88 -8.00
CA PRO A 135 14.03 -10.83 -8.56
C PRO A 135 14.00 -12.12 -7.72
N SER A 136 13.21 -13.09 -8.17
CA SER A 136 13.12 -14.40 -7.56
C SER A 136 14.30 -15.22 -8.05
N GLN A 137 15.21 -15.58 -7.15
CA GLN A 137 16.30 -16.52 -7.43
C GLN A 137 15.80 -17.97 -7.51
N PHE A 138 14.49 -18.17 -7.41
CA PHE A 138 13.85 -19.49 -7.44
C PHE A 138 14.02 -20.09 -8.84
N GLY A 139 14.90 -21.08 -8.96
CA GLY A 139 15.19 -21.78 -10.22
C GLY A 139 16.29 -21.17 -11.09
N VAL A 140 16.97 -20.10 -10.64
CA VAL A 140 18.13 -19.52 -11.36
C VAL A 140 19.44 -20.28 -11.05
N GLY A 141 19.38 -21.26 -10.15
CA GLY A 141 20.44 -22.23 -9.92
C GLY A 141 19.90 -23.66 -9.95
N ASN A 142 20.77 -24.63 -10.21
CA ASN A 142 20.45 -26.07 -10.11
C ASN A 142 20.31 -26.54 -8.65
N THR A 143 20.01 -25.62 -7.72
CA THR A 143 19.98 -25.83 -6.28
C THR A 143 18.76 -25.11 -5.71
N LEU A 144 17.95 -25.85 -4.96
CA LEU A 144 16.77 -25.33 -4.28
C LEU A 144 17.09 -25.19 -2.80
N ASN A 145 17.12 -23.97 -2.28
CA ASN A 145 17.32 -23.73 -0.85
C ASN A 145 15.96 -23.84 -0.14
N LEU A 146 15.81 -24.84 0.72
CA LEU A 146 14.65 -24.98 1.61
C LEU A 146 15.04 -24.51 3.00
N GLN A 147 14.33 -23.52 3.51
CA GLN A 147 14.43 -23.12 4.90
C GLN A 147 13.33 -23.84 5.68
N LEU A 148 13.70 -24.64 6.68
CA LEU A 148 12.73 -25.29 7.55
C LEU A 148 12.20 -24.30 8.59
N ASN A 149 10.92 -24.43 8.94
CA ASN A 149 10.32 -23.65 10.03
C ASN A 149 10.87 -24.07 11.40
N ASP A 150 11.25 -25.34 11.54
CA ASP A 150 11.90 -25.89 12.73
C ASP A 150 13.32 -26.33 12.36
N GLU A 151 14.30 -25.86 13.14
CA GLU A 151 15.72 -26.19 12.96
C GLU A 151 16.01 -27.63 13.43
N ASP A 152 15.63 -28.62 12.63
CA ASP A 152 16.03 -30.02 12.83
C ASP A 152 16.88 -30.50 11.65
N PHE A 153 18.18 -30.68 11.91
CA PHE A 153 19.15 -31.20 10.94
C PHE A 153 18.76 -32.58 10.40
N SER A 154 18.17 -33.43 11.21
CA SER A 154 17.77 -34.78 10.81
C SER A 154 16.61 -34.72 9.81
N MET A 155 15.66 -33.82 10.06
CA MET A 155 14.51 -33.60 9.17
C MET A 155 14.94 -32.92 7.87
N ALA A 156 15.85 -31.94 7.94
CA ALA A 156 16.44 -31.28 6.77
C ALA A 156 17.10 -32.30 5.83
N GLN A 157 17.88 -33.22 6.40
CA GLN A 157 18.59 -34.25 5.65
C GLN A 157 17.63 -35.28 5.04
N GLN A 158 16.61 -35.73 5.77
CA GLN A 158 15.57 -36.63 5.24
C GLN A 158 14.78 -36.01 4.08
N ILE A 159 14.43 -34.71 4.18
CA ILE A 159 13.74 -34.00 3.11
C ILE A 159 14.64 -33.86 1.89
N ALA A 160 15.91 -33.45 2.06
CA ALA A 160 16.88 -33.36 0.97
C ALA A 160 17.09 -34.71 0.28
N ASP A 161 17.29 -35.78 1.05
CA ASP A 161 17.49 -37.13 0.53
C ASP A 161 16.26 -37.67 -0.21
N THR A 162 15.05 -37.35 0.26
CA THR A 162 13.80 -37.75 -0.40
C THR A 162 13.61 -37.00 -1.72
N ILE A 163 13.84 -35.68 -1.74
CA ILE A 163 13.75 -34.87 -2.96
C ILE A 163 14.80 -35.33 -3.99
N ASN A 164 16.03 -35.56 -3.56
CA ASN A 164 17.12 -36.05 -4.42
C ASN A 164 16.82 -37.44 -5.00
N ARG A 165 16.19 -38.32 -4.20
CA ARG A 165 15.77 -39.66 -4.64
C ARG A 165 14.65 -39.63 -5.67
N VAL A 166 13.70 -38.70 -5.54
CA VAL A 166 12.58 -38.52 -6.49
C VAL A 166 13.04 -37.86 -7.80
N ARG A 167 14.09 -37.02 -7.77
CA ARG A 167 14.58 -36.26 -8.94
C ARG A 167 15.84 -36.82 -9.60
N GLY A 168 16.45 -37.88 -9.06
CA GLY A 168 17.53 -38.63 -9.72
C GLY A 168 18.88 -37.90 -9.87
N TYR A 169 19.09 -36.79 -9.17
CA TYR A 169 20.38 -36.07 -9.16
C TYR A 169 20.87 -35.90 -7.72
N ALA A 170 21.96 -36.59 -7.40
CA ALA A 170 22.66 -36.46 -6.13
C ALA A 170 23.30 -35.07 -6.02
N ALA A 171 22.77 -34.21 -5.14
CA ALA A 171 23.45 -33.01 -4.69
C ALA A 171 24.07 -33.30 -3.31
N PRO A 172 25.40 -33.11 -3.12
CA PRO A 172 26.02 -33.33 -1.81
C PRO A 172 25.62 -32.23 -0.82
N PRO A 173 25.49 -32.56 0.48
CA PRO A 173 25.14 -31.59 1.52
C PRO A 173 26.24 -30.54 1.69
N ARG A 174 25.86 -29.28 1.89
CA ARG A 174 26.73 -28.20 2.36
C ARG A 174 26.01 -27.40 3.43
#